data_AF-A0A2N7XHW1-F1
#
_entry.id   AF-A0A2N7XHW1-F1
#
_cell.length_a   1.000
_cell.length_b   1.000
_cell.length_c   1.000
_cell.angle_alpha   90.00
_cell.angle_beta   90.00
_cell.angle_gamma   90.00
#
_symmetry.space_group_name_H-M   'P 1'
#
loop_
_entity.id
_entity.type
_entity.pdbx_description
1 polymer ?
#
loop_
_entity_poly.entity_id
_entity_poly.type
_entity_poly.pdbx_seq_one_letter_code
_entity_poly.pdbx_strand_id
1 'polypeptide(L)'
;MHRKQDADPLVGPATQYAFVDMNGHFVRVDPPDTPINQPAQQIPAWTDYDIWDFYGLQGAQISRFRAEVASTGNKPQWAQPRTNRRRKPHLINELRRWMAPDKQQDEFAELMEPHSYGQLKAMFDNVQLNQRHPQPTPQKRPLIDEQPGPSKKRPLIEDLSGPGLPATPPRLPDTQPTTETGNTPDYVEMARVTAEERGKLLEQLQVRMNLRGPHKTLDEVAATMKPYNLSNRQLTQMLAEIQANGTAPQWAENHKQTSIDETNINRFNDAYEELLPEIFSLRNRGRGFTDFNANYTRTYLDGLLAYAGYKRNKYNCLYRTDIPAMFRGDDRTPFEFSRDGHMLPRQDLGEGSTTQKAVSATFSLNNAKQYIRQFGKQSGIKELLYDTQYHKYPGDLSRTESSDTESVDSAADSDTDSGSDSEPGRITEKDYYPKRLNQNIAFCYLLDTRNIEIVPARENYHFNRDALDESKRTGGKTWFPDDDLEGHISISSRGFSADRIWLVNSTFTRAARVSDIYLQSYVHADHSTRGEADSIEERTWAGANNLSDYDMLIDQVAAANKPVLNFPAGKEVFSNDMVFTPDLITPTTA
;
A
#
# COMPACT_ATOMS: atom_id res chain seq x y z
N MET A 1 28.67 -0.55 -10.60
CA MET A 1 28.55 -1.41 -11.79
C MET A 1 28.22 -2.81 -11.33
N HIS A 2 26.99 -3.30 -11.56
CA HIS A 2 26.63 -4.70 -11.30
C HIS A 2 26.71 -5.48 -12.62
N ARG A 3 27.28 -6.69 -12.58
CA ARG A 3 27.39 -7.56 -13.76
C ARG A 3 26.03 -8.22 -14.00
N LYS A 4 25.62 -8.32 -15.27
CA LYS A 4 24.40 -9.04 -15.68
C LYS A 4 24.49 -10.51 -15.20
N GLN A 5 23.41 -11.02 -14.62
CA GLN A 5 23.31 -12.45 -14.28
C GLN A 5 23.45 -13.26 -15.58
N ASP A 6 24.31 -14.30 -15.58
CA ASP A 6 24.72 -15.13 -16.73
C ASP A 6 25.74 -14.53 -17.72
N ALA A 7 26.37 -13.38 -17.41
CA ALA A 7 27.49 -12.88 -18.20
C ALA A 7 28.82 -13.61 -17.85
N ASP A 8 29.64 -13.89 -18.88
CA ASP A 8 30.95 -14.53 -18.72
C ASP A 8 31.80 -13.80 -17.65
N PRO A 9 32.24 -14.50 -16.59
CA PRO A 9 33.04 -13.91 -15.50
C PRO A 9 34.39 -13.34 -15.97
N LEU A 10 34.83 -13.60 -17.20
CA LEU A 10 36.08 -13.10 -17.78
C LEU A 10 35.95 -11.76 -18.52
N VAL A 11 34.74 -11.28 -18.85
CA VAL A 11 34.53 -10.01 -19.58
C VAL A 11 34.00 -8.88 -18.68
N GLY A 12 34.87 -7.96 -18.25
CA GLY A 12 34.52 -6.80 -17.41
C GLY A 12 35.42 -6.62 -16.18
N PRO A 13 35.21 -5.54 -15.38
CA PRO A 13 35.97 -5.33 -14.14
C PRO A 13 35.70 -6.46 -13.13
N ALA A 14 36.69 -6.74 -12.28
CA ALA A 14 36.63 -7.83 -11.30
C ALA A 14 35.34 -7.76 -10.46
N THR A 15 34.61 -8.88 -10.38
CA THR A 15 33.37 -8.99 -9.61
C THR A 15 33.64 -8.70 -8.14
N GLN A 16 32.92 -7.71 -7.59
CA GLN A 16 32.94 -7.40 -6.15
C GLN A 16 31.58 -7.75 -5.57
N TYR A 17 31.60 -8.39 -4.39
CA TYR A 17 30.39 -8.71 -3.65
C TYR A 17 30.18 -7.63 -2.61
N ALA A 18 28.92 -7.25 -2.36
CA ALA A 18 28.57 -6.26 -1.36
C ALA A 18 27.20 -6.57 -0.76
N PHE A 19 27.03 -6.25 0.52
CA PHE A 19 25.73 -6.16 1.17
C PHE A 19 25.35 -4.70 1.39
N VAL A 20 24.05 -4.42 1.48
CA VAL A 20 23.53 -3.08 1.77
C VAL A 20 23.41 -2.93 3.29
N ASP A 21 24.10 -1.98 3.92
CA ASP A 21 23.95 -1.75 5.36
C ASP A 21 22.62 -1.06 5.70
N MET A 22 22.36 -0.87 7.01
CA MET A 22 21.13 -0.23 7.49
C MET A 22 20.95 1.24 7.07
N ASN A 23 22.00 1.86 6.51
CA ASN A 23 21.97 3.23 5.98
C ASN A 23 21.84 3.23 4.45
N GLY A 24 21.65 2.06 3.83
CA GLY A 24 21.56 1.92 2.38
C GLY A 24 22.91 1.89 1.66
N HIS A 25 24.04 1.84 2.38
CA HIS A 25 25.37 1.84 1.75
C HIS A 25 25.84 0.44 1.39
N PHE A 26 26.43 0.29 0.20
CA PHE A 26 27.07 -0.96 -0.20
C PHE A 26 28.39 -1.15 0.53
N VAL A 27 28.43 -2.16 1.39
CA VAL A 27 29.64 -2.61 2.08
C VAL A 27 30.20 -3.80 1.33
N ARG A 28 31.40 -3.63 0.75
CA ARG A 28 32.12 -4.71 0.07
C ARG A 28 32.36 -5.87 1.04
N VAL A 29 32.07 -7.07 0.57
CA VAL A 29 32.28 -8.34 1.28
C VAL A 29 33.09 -9.32 0.45
N ASP A 30 33.66 -10.30 1.14
CA ASP A 30 34.32 -11.42 0.49
C ASP A 30 33.32 -12.28 -0.29
N PRO A 31 33.73 -12.88 -1.43
CA PRO A 31 32.86 -13.72 -2.24
C PRO A 31 32.30 -14.89 -1.40
N PRO A 32 31.00 -15.19 -1.52
CA PRO A 32 30.42 -16.35 -0.83
C PRO A 32 30.75 -17.65 -1.60
N ASP A 33 30.90 -18.76 -0.87
CA ASP A 33 31.09 -20.08 -1.48
C ASP A 33 29.78 -20.67 -2.04
N THR A 34 28.63 -20.05 -1.73
CA THR A 34 27.27 -20.43 -2.17
C THR A 34 26.46 -19.21 -2.64
N PRO A 35 25.38 -19.37 -3.42
CA PRO A 35 24.54 -18.25 -3.85
C PRO A 35 23.94 -17.46 -2.68
N ILE A 36 24.23 -16.15 -2.65
CA ILE A 36 23.97 -15.23 -1.52
C ILE A 36 22.48 -15.02 -1.18
N ASN A 37 21.59 -15.32 -2.13
CA ASN A 37 20.15 -15.07 -2.06
C ASN A 37 19.32 -16.32 -1.77
N GLN A 38 19.93 -17.43 -1.33
CA GLN A 38 19.20 -18.65 -1.01
C GLN A 38 19.41 -19.08 0.46
N PRO A 39 18.33 -19.37 1.21
CA PRO A 39 18.45 -19.99 2.52
C PRO A 39 19.18 -21.34 2.39
N ALA A 40 20.12 -21.64 3.30
CA ALA A 40 20.79 -22.94 3.28
C ALA A 40 19.78 -24.06 3.54
N GLN A 41 19.93 -25.18 2.82
CA GLN A 41 19.12 -26.40 3.05
C GLN A 41 19.16 -26.90 4.51
N GLN A 42 20.19 -26.53 5.29
CA GLN A 42 20.42 -27.03 6.65
C GLN A 42 20.03 -26.04 7.77
N ILE A 43 19.98 -24.72 7.51
CA ILE A 43 19.54 -23.70 8.48
C ILE A 43 18.65 -22.63 7.82
N PRO A 44 17.39 -22.95 7.49
CA PRO A 44 16.54 -22.09 6.66
C PRO A 44 16.16 -20.74 7.31
N ALA A 45 16.40 -20.57 8.61
CA ALA A 45 16.05 -19.36 9.35
C ALA A 45 17.00 -18.17 9.11
N TRP A 46 18.11 -18.35 8.40
CA TRP A 46 19.07 -17.29 8.08
C TRP A 46 19.38 -17.20 6.58
N THR A 47 19.42 -15.97 6.07
CA THR A 47 20.11 -15.62 4.81
C THR A 47 21.58 -15.24 5.09
N ASP A 48 22.42 -15.17 4.05
CA ASP A 48 23.80 -14.67 4.20
C ASP A 48 23.82 -13.20 4.65
N TYR A 49 22.83 -12.43 4.22
CA TYR A 49 22.62 -11.06 4.67
C TYR A 49 22.36 -11.00 6.18
N ASP A 50 21.52 -11.89 6.72
CA ASP A 50 21.20 -11.91 8.15
C ASP A 50 22.43 -12.21 9.01
N ILE A 51 23.26 -13.15 8.56
CA ILE A 51 24.49 -13.53 9.26
C ILE A 51 25.51 -12.38 9.19
N TRP A 52 25.65 -11.74 8.03
CA TRP A 52 26.51 -10.57 7.87
C TRP A 52 26.02 -9.37 8.69
N ASP A 53 24.73 -9.05 8.65
CA ASP A 53 24.17 -7.88 9.31
C ASP A 53 24.32 -7.98 10.83
N PHE A 54 24.08 -9.16 11.39
CA PHE A 54 24.10 -9.38 12.84
C PHE A 54 25.51 -9.64 13.39
N TYR A 55 26.28 -10.52 12.76
CA TYR A 55 27.60 -10.97 13.25
C TYR A 55 28.79 -10.32 12.54
N GLY A 56 28.57 -9.68 11.38
CA GLY A 56 29.64 -9.11 10.58
C GLY A 56 30.52 -10.11 9.84
N LEU A 57 30.06 -11.36 9.72
CA LEU A 57 30.79 -12.41 9.02
C LEU A 57 30.62 -12.27 7.50
N GLN A 58 31.62 -12.71 6.74
CA GLN A 58 31.61 -12.68 5.27
C GLN A 58 32.35 -13.88 4.67
N GLY A 59 32.06 -14.20 3.40
CA GLY A 59 32.70 -15.29 2.65
C GLY A 59 32.76 -16.61 3.42
N ALA A 60 33.95 -17.21 3.50
CA ALA A 60 34.17 -18.49 4.17
C ALA A 60 33.77 -18.52 5.66
N GLN A 61 33.68 -17.37 6.34
CA GLN A 61 33.20 -17.31 7.72
C GLN A 61 31.70 -17.64 7.82
N ILE A 62 30.90 -17.24 6.83
CA ILE A 62 29.48 -17.60 6.76
C ILE A 62 29.35 -19.11 6.51
N SER A 63 30.15 -19.67 5.59
CA SER A 63 30.22 -21.11 5.32
C SER A 63 30.57 -21.91 6.58
N ARG A 64 31.57 -21.45 7.34
CA ARG A 64 31.97 -22.05 8.62
C ARG A 64 30.87 -21.95 9.68
N PHE A 65 30.24 -20.79 9.82
CA PHE A 65 29.12 -20.59 10.74
C PHE A 65 28.00 -21.60 10.45
N ARG A 66 27.60 -21.72 9.19
CA ARG A 66 26.56 -22.67 8.74
C ARG A 66 26.92 -24.12 9.08
N ALA A 67 28.13 -24.56 8.73
CA ALA A 67 28.59 -25.91 8.99
C ALA A 67 28.62 -26.23 10.49
N GLU A 68 29.10 -25.30 11.31
CA GLU A 68 29.18 -25.48 12.76
C GLU A 68 27.79 -25.54 13.39
N VAL A 69 26.87 -24.64 13.02
CA VAL A 69 25.48 -24.65 13.49
C VAL A 69 24.76 -25.93 13.05
N ALA A 70 24.92 -26.36 11.80
CA ALA A 70 24.32 -27.59 11.30
C ALA A 70 24.85 -28.83 12.03
N SER A 71 26.14 -28.86 12.38
CA SER A 71 26.76 -30.00 13.07
C SER A 71 26.49 -30.04 14.58
N THR A 72 26.44 -28.89 15.25
CA THR A 72 26.39 -28.80 16.71
C THR A 72 25.01 -28.42 17.24
N GLY A 73 24.18 -27.80 16.41
CA GLY A 73 22.93 -27.18 16.83
C GLY A 73 23.12 -25.97 17.76
N ASN A 74 24.35 -25.53 18.03
CA ASN A 74 24.65 -24.47 18.99
C ASN A 74 25.16 -23.22 18.28
N LYS A 75 24.99 -22.06 18.92
CA LYS A 75 25.65 -20.83 18.48
C LYS A 75 27.18 -20.98 18.55
N PRO A 76 27.92 -20.73 17.44
CA PRO A 76 29.36 -20.68 17.47
C PRO A 76 29.85 -19.63 18.45
N GLN A 77 30.75 -19.99 19.36
CA GLN A 77 31.24 -19.08 20.39
C GLN A 77 32.14 -17.98 19.81
N TRP A 78 32.77 -18.24 18.67
CA TRP A 78 33.57 -17.24 17.94
C TRP A 78 32.72 -16.23 17.17
N ALA A 79 31.43 -16.51 16.91
CA ALA A 79 30.52 -15.60 16.24
C ALA A 79 29.84 -14.66 17.25
N GLN A 80 30.32 -13.41 17.28
CA GLN A 80 29.87 -12.39 18.23
C GLN A 80 29.07 -11.29 17.50
N PRO A 81 28.02 -10.72 18.12
CA PRO A 81 27.26 -9.65 17.51
C PRO A 81 28.10 -8.37 17.31
N ARG A 82 27.87 -7.68 16.19
CA ARG A 82 28.42 -6.34 15.94
C ARG A 82 28.01 -5.38 17.04
N THR A 83 28.84 -4.39 17.35
CA THR A 83 28.59 -3.42 18.44
C THR A 83 27.24 -2.72 18.32
N ASN A 84 26.83 -2.34 17.12
CA ASN A 84 25.53 -1.73 16.83
C ASN A 84 24.34 -2.71 16.88
N ARG A 85 24.58 -4.02 16.88
CA ARG A 85 23.58 -5.09 17.01
C ARG A 85 23.44 -5.61 18.44
N ARG A 86 24.19 -5.06 19.40
CA ARG A 86 24.10 -5.31 20.84
C ARG A 86 22.99 -4.49 21.51
N ARG A 87 21.79 -4.50 20.93
CA ARG A 87 20.60 -3.84 21.48
C ARG A 87 19.47 -4.86 21.65
N LYS A 88 18.58 -4.62 22.62
CA LYS A 88 17.46 -5.52 23.00
C LYS A 88 16.64 -5.98 21.76
N PRO A 89 16.20 -5.11 20.83
CA PRO A 89 15.38 -5.53 19.68
C PRO A 89 16.12 -6.48 18.72
N HIS A 90 17.43 -6.26 18.53
CA HIS A 90 18.24 -7.07 17.63
C HIS A 90 18.48 -8.47 18.22
N LEU A 91 18.76 -8.56 19.53
CA LEU A 91 18.88 -9.85 20.22
C LEU A 91 17.57 -10.63 20.20
N ILE A 92 16.43 -9.98 20.39
CA ILE A 92 15.11 -10.63 20.31
C ILE A 92 14.88 -11.22 18.92
N ASN A 93 15.13 -10.46 17.86
CA ASN A 93 14.95 -10.94 16.49
C ASN A 93 15.90 -12.11 16.16
N GLU A 94 17.14 -12.06 16.67
CA GLU A 94 18.08 -13.15 16.46
C GLU A 94 17.72 -14.40 17.28
N LEU A 95 17.30 -14.25 18.53
CA LEU A 95 16.80 -15.33 19.37
C LEU A 95 15.57 -16.02 18.78
N ARG A 96 14.72 -15.28 18.05
CA ARG A 96 13.60 -15.85 17.29
C ARG A 96 14.09 -16.86 16.26
N ARG A 97 15.10 -16.48 15.45
CA ARG A 97 15.67 -17.35 14.41
C ARG A 97 16.25 -18.64 15.00
N TRP A 98 16.81 -18.56 16.21
CA TRP A 98 17.32 -19.72 16.94
C TRP A 98 16.22 -20.62 17.54
N MET A 99 15.24 -20.03 18.23
CA MET A 99 14.35 -20.78 19.11
C MET A 99 12.95 -21.02 18.54
N ALA A 100 12.47 -20.14 17.66
CA ALA A 100 11.12 -20.19 17.11
C ALA A 100 11.05 -19.49 15.74
N PRO A 101 11.74 -20.02 14.72
CA PRO A 101 11.79 -19.39 13.39
C PRO A 101 10.41 -19.32 12.71
N ASP A 102 9.48 -20.17 13.12
CA ASP A 102 8.08 -20.26 12.70
C ASP A 102 7.16 -19.22 13.37
N LYS A 103 7.57 -18.65 14.51
CA LYS A 103 6.80 -17.59 15.17
C LYS A 103 6.95 -16.26 14.47
N GLN A 104 5.86 -15.50 14.43
CA GLN A 104 5.88 -14.13 13.93
C GLN A 104 6.79 -13.26 14.80
N GLN A 105 7.45 -12.27 14.18
CA GLN A 105 8.42 -11.43 14.87
C GLN A 105 7.81 -10.73 16.08
N ASP A 106 6.60 -10.20 15.94
CA ASP A 106 5.93 -9.44 16.99
C ASP A 106 5.46 -10.36 18.13
N GLU A 107 4.92 -11.55 17.81
CA GLU A 107 4.53 -12.56 18.80
C GLU A 107 5.73 -13.02 19.66
N PHE A 108 6.88 -13.25 19.02
CA PHE A 108 8.09 -13.61 19.75
C PHE A 108 8.68 -12.43 20.52
N ALA A 109 8.55 -11.21 20.01
CA ALA A 109 9.01 -10.01 20.68
C ALA A 109 8.22 -9.72 21.96
N GLU A 110 6.90 -9.93 21.95
CA GLU A 110 6.04 -9.84 23.14
C GLU A 110 6.43 -10.88 24.19
N LEU A 111 6.69 -12.12 23.78
CA LEU A 111 7.15 -13.18 24.68
C LEU A 111 8.48 -12.84 25.37
N MET A 112 9.35 -12.13 24.66
CA MET A 112 10.71 -11.81 25.11
C MET A 112 10.82 -10.42 25.74
N GLU A 113 9.74 -9.62 25.71
CA GLU A 113 9.68 -8.27 26.27
C GLU A 113 10.09 -8.23 27.75
N PRO A 114 9.58 -9.12 28.63
CA PRO A 114 9.88 -9.03 30.08
C PRO A 114 11.36 -9.25 30.43
N HIS A 115 12.16 -9.76 29.49
CA HIS A 115 13.57 -10.06 29.72
C HIS A 115 14.43 -8.80 29.54
N SER A 116 15.28 -8.53 30.52
CA SER A 116 16.34 -7.52 30.41
C SER A 116 17.36 -7.90 29.34
N TYR A 117 18.11 -6.91 28.84
CA TYR A 117 19.20 -7.17 27.89
C TYR A 117 20.21 -8.20 28.42
N GLY A 118 20.57 -8.16 29.71
CA GLY A 118 21.49 -9.11 30.33
C GLY A 118 20.96 -10.55 30.30
N GLN A 119 19.65 -10.74 30.55
CA GLN A 119 18.99 -12.04 30.46
C GLN A 119 18.95 -12.54 29.01
N LEU A 120 18.56 -11.70 28.06
CA LEU A 120 18.53 -12.05 26.63
C LEU A 120 19.92 -12.39 26.11
N LYS A 121 20.96 -11.66 26.55
CA LYS A 121 22.35 -11.97 26.21
C LYS A 121 22.76 -13.33 26.75
N ALA A 122 22.43 -13.64 28.01
CA ALA A 122 22.75 -14.95 28.61
C ALA A 122 22.02 -16.10 27.89
N MET A 123 20.77 -15.89 27.46
CA MET A 123 20.02 -16.83 26.62
C MET A 123 20.71 -17.00 25.27
N PHE A 124 21.11 -15.90 24.63
CA PHE A 124 21.76 -15.89 23.33
C PHE A 124 23.15 -16.56 23.34
N ASP A 125 23.94 -16.37 24.41
CA ASP A 125 25.26 -16.97 24.52
C ASP A 125 25.23 -18.51 24.55
N ASN A 126 24.10 -19.08 24.99
CA ASN A 126 23.89 -20.53 25.16
C ASN A 126 22.76 -21.09 24.29
N VAL A 127 22.32 -20.34 23.27
CA VAL A 127 21.13 -20.72 22.49
C VAL A 127 21.40 -21.93 21.60
N GLN A 128 20.39 -22.79 21.49
CA GLN A 128 20.38 -23.97 20.63
C GLN A 128 19.30 -23.84 19.55
N LEU A 129 19.57 -24.41 18.38
CA LEU A 129 18.68 -24.43 17.25
C LEU A 129 17.49 -25.37 17.52
N ASN A 130 16.27 -24.84 17.43
CA ASN A 130 15.06 -25.64 17.56
C ASN A 130 14.80 -26.47 16.27
N GLN A 131 15.24 -27.73 16.25
CA GLN A 131 15.15 -28.63 15.09
C GLN A 131 13.77 -29.28 14.89
N ARG A 132 12.67 -28.57 15.13
CA ARG A 132 11.32 -29.07 14.77
C ARG A 132 11.03 -28.91 13.28
N HIS A 133 11.75 -29.65 12.43
CA HIS A 133 11.28 -30.03 11.10
C HIS A 133 11.99 -31.32 10.61
N PRO A 134 11.26 -32.42 10.39
CA PRO A 134 11.67 -33.44 9.43
C PRO A 134 11.44 -32.94 8.00
N GLN A 135 12.35 -33.31 7.08
CA GLN A 135 12.25 -33.06 5.65
C GLN A 135 10.90 -33.52 5.06
N PRO A 136 10.34 -32.82 4.05
CA PRO A 136 9.20 -33.33 3.30
C PRO A 136 9.65 -34.51 2.44
N THR A 137 9.22 -35.72 2.81
CA THR A 137 9.25 -36.89 1.92
C THR A 137 7.91 -37.00 1.18
N PRO A 138 7.90 -37.39 -0.10
CA PRO A 138 6.68 -37.49 -0.88
C PRO A 138 5.94 -38.78 -0.50
N GLN A 139 4.80 -38.69 0.17
CA GLN A 139 3.94 -39.85 0.43
C GLN A 139 2.48 -39.66 0.01
N LYS A 140 2.13 -40.56 -0.91
CA LYS A 140 0.85 -41.06 -1.42
C LYS A 140 -0.39 -40.80 -0.55
N ARG A 141 -1.48 -40.45 -1.25
CA ARG A 141 -2.88 -40.48 -0.78
C ARG A 141 -3.24 -41.81 -0.12
N PRO A 142 -3.91 -41.80 1.03
CA PRO A 142 -4.82 -42.87 1.43
C PRO A 142 -6.27 -42.51 1.12
N LEU A 143 -7.02 -43.59 0.97
CA LEU A 143 -8.37 -43.74 0.46
C LEU A 143 -9.42 -43.52 1.57
N ILE A 144 -10.54 -42.97 1.12
CA ILE A 144 -11.89 -42.81 1.71
C ILE A 144 -12.27 -43.76 2.86
N ASP A 145 -12.97 -43.21 3.87
CA ASP A 145 -14.21 -43.82 4.39
C ASP A 145 -15.21 -42.73 4.82
N GLU A 146 -16.41 -42.79 4.24
CA GLU A 146 -17.58 -41.94 4.55
C GLU A 146 -18.36 -42.51 5.74
N GLN A 147 -18.99 -41.66 6.57
CA GLN A 147 -20.46 -41.65 6.85
C GLN A 147 -20.91 -40.69 7.99
N PRO A 148 -22.22 -40.33 8.10
CA PRO A 148 -22.66 -38.92 8.02
C PRO A 148 -23.49 -38.39 9.22
N GLY A 149 -23.72 -37.08 9.28
CA GLY A 149 -24.78 -36.45 10.10
C GLY A 149 -24.82 -34.91 9.98
N PRO A 150 -26.01 -34.26 9.96
CA PRO A 150 -26.24 -33.05 9.17
C PRO A 150 -26.17 -31.75 9.99
N SER A 151 -25.72 -30.65 9.39
CA SER A 151 -26.38 -29.33 9.50
C SER A 151 -25.74 -28.25 8.63
N LYS A 152 -26.61 -27.58 7.87
CA LYS A 152 -26.40 -26.50 6.90
C LYS A 152 -25.49 -25.38 7.41
N LYS A 153 -24.36 -25.14 6.74
CA LYS A 153 -23.71 -23.82 6.65
C LYS A 153 -23.20 -23.59 5.22
N ARG A 154 -23.52 -22.41 4.68
CA ARG A 154 -23.17 -21.93 3.34
C ARG A 154 -21.65 -21.86 3.17
N PRO A 155 -21.10 -22.02 1.95
CA PRO A 155 -19.67 -21.97 1.74
C PRO A 155 -19.13 -20.55 1.93
N LEU A 156 -18.10 -20.43 2.75
CA LEU A 156 -17.11 -19.37 2.71
C LEU A 156 -16.43 -19.47 1.33
N ILE A 157 -16.48 -18.43 0.52
CA ILE A 157 -15.73 -18.38 -0.74
C ILE A 157 -14.27 -18.11 -0.37
N GLU A 158 -13.50 -19.19 -0.25
CA GLU A 158 -12.03 -19.14 -0.25
C GLU A 158 -11.54 -18.70 -1.63
N ASP A 159 -10.65 -17.70 -1.61
CA ASP A 159 -9.58 -17.45 -2.56
C ASP A 159 -9.84 -17.84 -4.03
N LEU A 160 -10.57 -16.98 -4.76
CA LEU A 160 -10.58 -16.98 -6.23
C LEU A 160 -9.26 -16.41 -6.78
N SER A 161 -8.15 -17.06 -6.42
CA SER A 161 -6.89 -16.99 -7.15
C SER A 161 -6.85 -18.20 -8.09
N GLY A 162 -7.69 -18.17 -9.13
CA GLY A 162 -7.72 -19.22 -10.16
C GLY A 162 -6.38 -19.28 -10.92
N PRO A 163 -5.81 -20.47 -11.18
CA PRO A 163 -4.60 -20.61 -11.97
C PRO A 163 -4.96 -20.39 -13.45
N GLY A 164 -4.63 -19.22 -14.01
CA GLY A 164 -4.77 -19.00 -15.45
C GLY A 164 -4.98 -17.57 -15.94
N LEU A 165 -5.17 -16.58 -15.08
CA LEU A 165 -5.28 -15.19 -15.54
C LEU A 165 -3.90 -14.61 -15.90
N PRO A 166 -3.78 -13.86 -17.01
CA PRO A 166 -2.52 -13.22 -17.39
C PRO A 166 -2.06 -12.25 -16.30
N ALA A 167 -0.75 -12.21 -16.03
CA ALA A 167 -0.15 -11.37 -14.99
C ALA A 167 -0.33 -9.86 -15.22
N THR A 168 -0.78 -9.45 -16.40
CA THR A 168 -1.04 -8.03 -16.74
C THR A 168 -2.14 -7.96 -17.80
N PRO A 169 -3.32 -7.37 -17.50
CA PRO A 169 -4.33 -7.10 -18.51
C PRO A 169 -3.88 -5.96 -19.45
N PRO A 170 -4.43 -5.86 -20.69
CA PRO A 170 -4.08 -4.81 -21.64
C PRO A 170 -4.30 -3.41 -21.06
N ARG A 171 -3.26 -2.59 -20.94
CA ARG A 171 -3.44 -1.18 -20.61
C ARG A 171 -4.07 -0.46 -21.80
N LEU A 172 -4.84 0.60 -21.53
CA LEU A 172 -5.09 1.63 -22.55
C LEU A 172 -3.70 2.03 -23.11
N PRO A 173 -3.55 2.18 -24.44
CA PRO A 173 -2.30 2.64 -25.01
C PRO A 173 -1.83 3.91 -24.29
N ASP A 174 -0.51 4.08 -24.14
CA ASP A 174 0.14 5.31 -23.65
C ASP A 174 -0.09 6.53 -24.58
N THR A 175 -1.23 6.60 -25.27
CA THR A 175 -1.74 7.82 -25.88
C THR A 175 -2.31 8.69 -24.78
N GLN A 176 -1.43 9.38 -24.05
CA GLN A 176 -1.79 10.71 -23.56
C GLN A 176 -2.20 11.56 -24.77
N PRO A 177 -3.44 12.07 -24.85
CA PRO A 177 -3.74 13.13 -25.79
C PRO A 177 -3.06 14.39 -25.26
N THR A 178 -2.00 14.77 -25.94
CA THR A 178 -1.47 16.13 -25.95
C THR A 178 -2.51 17.03 -26.62
N THR A 179 -3.53 17.46 -25.89
CA THR A 179 -4.42 18.54 -26.36
C THR A 179 -4.55 19.62 -25.30
N GLU A 180 -4.00 20.79 -25.62
CA GLU A 180 -3.90 22.03 -24.84
C GLU A 180 -5.23 22.78 -24.64
N THR A 181 -6.36 22.08 -24.59
CA THR A 181 -7.67 22.71 -24.36
C THR A 181 -8.34 22.00 -23.21
N GLY A 182 -8.91 22.74 -22.26
CA GLY A 182 -9.53 22.27 -21.01
C GLY A 182 -10.76 21.35 -21.17
N ASN A 183 -10.66 20.36 -22.06
CA ASN A 183 -11.62 19.30 -22.30
C ASN A 183 -11.33 18.16 -21.34
N THR A 184 -12.41 17.52 -20.90
CA THR A 184 -12.44 16.31 -20.09
C THR A 184 -11.42 15.28 -20.60
N PRO A 185 -10.65 14.59 -19.73
CA PRO A 185 -9.76 13.52 -20.17
C PRO A 185 -10.52 12.49 -21.01
N ASP A 186 -9.88 11.99 -22.08
CA ASP A 186 -10.48 11.11 -23.08
C ASP A 186 -11.25 9.93 -22.46
N TYR A 187 -10.74 9.33 -21.37
CA TYR A 187 -11.39 8.23 -20.67
C TYR A 187 -12.78 8.56 -20.09
N VAL A 188 -13.04 9.80 -19.66
CA VAL A 188 -14.36 10.18 -19.11
C VAL A 188 -15.38 10.26 -20.23
N GLU A 189 -14.98 10.83 -21.36
CA GLU A 189 -15.82 10.93 -22.54
C GLU A 189 -16.07 9.55 -23.14
N MET A 190 -15.04 8.71 -23.22
CA MET A 190 -15.18 7.30 -23.61
C MET A 190 -16.14 6.55 -22.68
N ALA A 191 -16.01 6.70 -21.36
CA ALA A 191 -16.93 6.08 -20.40
C ALA A 191 -18.38 6.55 -20.59
N ARG A 192 -18.58 7.86 -20.80
CA ARG A 192 -19.89 8.47 -21.08
C ARG A 192 -20.49 7.94 -22.39
N VAL A 193 -19.71 7.90 -23.47
CA VAL A 193 -20.15 7.41 -24.78
C VAL A 193 -20.51 5.93 -24.71
N THR A 194 -19.70 5.10 -24.03
CA THR A 194 -19.99 3.68 -23.79
C THR A 194 -21.31 3.51 -23.02
N ALA A 195 -21.56 4.33 -22.00
CA ALA A 195 -22.82 4.28 -21.24
C ALA A 195 -24.03 4.69 -22.08
N GLU A 196 -23.90 5.75 -22.89
CA GLU A 196 -24.97 6.21 -23.79
C GLU A 196 -25.28 5.21 -24.89
N GLU A 197 -24.26 4.57 -25.45
CA GLU A 197 -24.43 3.47 -26.39
C GLU A 197 -25.17 2.30 -25.72
N ARG A 198 -24.76 1.90 -24.51
CA ARG A 198 -25.44 0.86 -23.75
C ARG A 198 -26.93 1.16 -23.58
N GLY A 199 -27.27 2.39 -23.17
CA GLY A 199 -28.65 2.85 -23.03
C GLY A 199 -29.44 2.73 -24.33
N LYS A 200 -28.90 3.25 -25.43
CA LYS A 200 -29.52 3.18 -26.77
C LYS A 200 -29.74 1.74 -27.24
N LEU A 201 -28.78 0.84 -26.99
CA LEU A 201 -28.91 -0.57 -27.36
C LEU A 201 -30.02 -1.26 -26.55
N LEU A 202 -30.12 -0.98 -25.25
CA LEU A 202 -31.20 -1.50 -24.41
C LEU A 202 -32.57 -0.95 -24.81
N GLU A 203 -32.68 0.33 -25.19
CA GLU A 203 -33.91 0.92 -25.74
C GLU A 203 -34.33 0.27 -27.06
N GLN A 204 -33.39 0.06 -27.98
CA GLN A 204 -33.70 -0.64 -29.24
C GLN A 204 -34.15 -2.08 -29.00
N LEU A 205 -33.51 -2.77 -28.04
CA LEU A 205 -33.91 -4.12 -27.66
C LEU A 205 -35.32 -4.12 -27.05
N GLN A 206 -35.62 -3.15 -26.18
CA GLN A 206 -36.94 -2.97 -25.59
C GLN A 206 -38.02 -2.80 -26.66
N VAL A 207 -37.81 -1.92 -27.64
CA VAL A 207 -38.74 -1.72 -28.76
C VAL A 207 -38.97 -3.06 -29.49
N ARG A 208 -37.91 -3.81 -29.81
CA ARG A 208 -38.04 -5.11 -30.50
C ARG A 208 -38.80 -6.15 -29.67
N MET A 209 -38.54 -6.22 -28.36
CA MET A 209 -39.23 -7.16 -27.47
C MET A 209 -40.70 -6.79 -27.27
N ASN A 210 -41.01 -5.50 -27.18
CA ASN A 210 -42.38 -4.99 -26.98
C ASN A 210 -43.24 -5.09 -28.25
N LEU A 211 -42.65 -5.15 -29.44
CA LEU A 211 -43.38 -5.37 -30.70
C LEU A 211 -44.02 -6.76 -30.80
N ARG A 212 -43.56 -7.74 -30.00
CA ARG A 212 -43.90 -9.17 -30.15
C ARG A 212 -44.30 -9.86 -28.84
N GLY A 213 -44.30 -9.14 -27.71
CA GLY A 213 -44.54 -9.69 -26.38
C GLY A 213 -45.15 -8.67 -25.40
N PRO A 214 -45.29 -9.02 -24.12
CA PRO A 214 -45.76 -8.09 -23.10
C PRO A 214 -44.82 -6.88 -23.01
N HIS A 215 -45.39 -5.70 -22.77
CA HIS A 215 -44.62 -4.49 -22.56
C HIS A 215 -43.66 -4.66 -21.38
N LYS A 216 -42.37 -4.57 -21.68
CA LYS A 216 -41.28 -4.56 -20.71
C LYS A 216 -40.74 -3.16 -20.50
N THR A 217 -40.34 -2.85 -19.27
CA THR A 217 -39.53 -1.67 -18.92
C THR A 217 -38.06 -1.87 -19.33
N LEU A 218 -37.25 -0.81 -19.30
CA LEU A 218 -35.81 -0.92 -19.57
C LEU A 218 -35.10 -1.83 -18.56
N ASP A 219 -35.49 -1.74 -17.29
CA ASP A 219 -34.93 -2.57 -16.22
C ASP A 219 -35.25 -4.05 -16.43
N GLU A 220 -36.46 -4.39 -16.88
CA GLU A 220 -36.84 -5.76 -17.20
C GLU A 220 -36.10 -6.31 -18.42
N VAL A 221 -35.81 -5.45 -19.40
CA VAL A 221 -34.99 -5.80 -20.56
C VAL A 221 -33.54 -6.03 -20.15
N ALA A 222 -32.96 -5.13 -19.36
CA ALA A 222 -31.62 -5.29 -18.80
C ALA A 222 -31.50 -6.57 -17.96
N ALA A 223 -32.49 -6.86 -17.10
CA ALA A 223 -32.55 -8.09 -16.33
C ALA A 223 -32.68 -9.35 -17.21
N THR A 224 -33.40 -9.27 -18.33
CA THR A 224 -33.50 -10.38 -19.30
C THR A 224 -32.15 -10.63 -19.99
N MET A 225 -31.37 -9.57 -20.26
CA MET A 225 -30.06 -9.66 -20.93
C MET A 225 -28.91 -9.98 -19.99
N LYS A 226 -29.05 -9.67 -18.70
CA LYS A 226 -28.01 -9.87 -17.68
C LYS A 226 -27.33 -11.25 -17.71
N PRO A 227 -28.05 -12.39 -17.87
CA PRO A 227 -27.42 -13.71 -17.92
C PRO A 227 -26.45 -13.91 -19.08
N TYR A 228 -26.57 -13.14 -20.16
CA TYR A 228 -25.70 -13.26 -21.33
C TYR A 228 -24.35 -12.56 -21.13
N ASN A 229 -24.22 -11.64 -20.16
CA ASN A 229 -22.98 -10.90 -19.89
C ASN A 229 -22.36 -10.20 -21.13
N LEU A 230 -23.20 -9.69 -22.03
CA LEU A 230 -22.76 -9.12 -23.30
C LEU A 230 -22.16 -7.72 -23.14
N SER A 231 -21.03 -7.48 -23.81
CA SER A 231 -20.50 -6.14 -24.09
C SER A 231 -21.42 -5.35 -25.03
N ASN A 232 -21.22 -4.04 -25.20
CA ASN A 232 -21.92 -3.22 -26.21
C ASN A 232 -21.70 -3.76 -27.62
N ARG A 233 -20.47 -4.16 -27.95
CA ARG A 233 -20.16 -4.76 -29.26
C ARG A 233 -21.00 -6.01 -29.51
N GLN A 234 -21.05 -6.91 -28.52
CA GLN A 234 -21.82 -8.15 -28.63
C GLN A 234 -23.33 -7.87 -28.60
N LEU A 235 -23.80 -6.92 -27.80
CA LEU A 235 -25.20 -6.51 -27.78
C LEU A 235 -25.65 -5.90 -29.12
N THR A 236 -24.77 -5.14 -29.78
CA THR A 236 -24.98 -4.62 -31.14
C THR A 236 -25.11 -5.76 -32.15
N GLN A 237 -24.21 -6.75 -32.10
CA GLN A 237 -24.30 -7.94 -32.93
C GLN A 237 -25.62 -8.70 -32.68
N MET A 238 -26.01 -8.84 -31.41
CA MET A 238 -27.24 -9.54 -31.05
C MET A 238 -28.47 -8.81 -31.59
N LEU A 239 -28.49 -7.48 -31.53
CA LEU A 239 -29.55 -6.68 -32.14
C LEU A 239 -29.61 -6.84 -33.66
N ALA A 240 -28.48 -6.95 -34.34
CA ALA A 240 -28.47 -7.18 -35.79
C ALA A 240 -29.02 -8.58 -36.16
N GLU A 241 -28.76 -9.58 -35.32
CA GLU A 241 -29.03 -10.99 -35.63
C GLU A 241 -30.22 -11.62 -34.89
N ILE A 242 -30.91 -10.86 -34.03
CA ILE A 242 -32.09 -11.36 -33.32
C ILE A 242 -33.09 -11.92 -34.35
N GLN A 243 -33.50 -13.17 -34.14
CA GLN A 243 -34.28 -13.89 -35.15
C GLN A 243 -35.68 -13.27 -35.30
N ALA A 244 -36.34 -13.52 -36.44
CA ALA A 244 -37.63 -12.91 -36.77
C ALA A 244 -38.76 -13.21 -35.74
N ASN A 245 -38.63 -14.31 -34.99
CA ASN A 245 -39.47 -14.75 -33.87
C ASN A 245 -39.08 -14.11 -32.51
N GLY A 246 -38.05 -13.26 -32.46
CA GLY A 246 -37.55 -12.61 -31.25
C GLY A 246 -36.62 -13.45 -30.39
N THR A 247 -36.19 -14.63 -30.85
CA THR A 247 -35.25 -15.46 -30.08
C THR A 247 -33.80 -15.00 -30.25
N ALA A 248 -33.01 -15.17 -29.19
CA ALA A 248 -31.58 -14.87 -29.21
C ALA A 248 -30.86 -15.77 -30.24
N PRO A 249 -29.88 -15.24 -30.98
CA PRO A 249 -29.09 -16.03 -31.91
C PRO A 249 -28.26 -17.09 -31.17
N GLN A 250 -27.95 -18.20 -31.84
CA GLN A 250 -27.28 -19.36 -31.22
C GLN A 250 -25.92 -18.99 -30.61
N TRP A 251 -25.17 -18.07 -31.22
CA TRP A 251 -23.89 -17.63 -30.66
C TRP A 251 -24.06 -16.92 -29.32
N ALA A 252 -25.17 -16.19 -29.10
CA ALA A 252 -25.43 -15.51 -27.83
C ALA A 252 -25.77 -16.51 -26.74
N GLU A 253 -26.55 -17.56 -27.06
CA GLU A 253 -26.78 -18.68 -26.13
C GLU A 253 -25.49 -19.43 -25.79
N ASN A 254 -24.61 -19.63 -26.77
CA ASN A 254 -23.29 -20.21 -26.52
C ASN A 254 -22.44 -19.26 -25.66
N HIS A 255 -22.45 -17.97 -25.97
CA HIS A 255 -21.69 -16.95 -25.24
C HIS A 255 -22.09 -16.91 -23.77
N LYS A 256 -23.40 -16.94 -23.48
CA LYS A 256 -23.94 -17.03 -22.12
C LYS A 256 -23.29 -18.14 -21.29
N GLN A 257 -23.10 -19.33 -21.86
CA GLN A 257 -22.40 -20.43 -21.18
C GLN A 257 -20.90 -20.16 -21.05
N THR A 258 -20.24 -19.72 -22.12
CA THR A 258 -18.78 -19.48 -22.11
C THR A 258 -18.35 -18.25 -21.29
N SER A 259 -19.27 -17.33 -21.00
CA SER A 259 -19.02 -16.11 -20.22
C SER A 259 -18.79 -16.43 -18.74
N ILE A 260 -19.38 -17.52 -18.24
CA ILE A 260 -19.18 -18.00 -16.86
C ILE A 260 -18.17 -19.13 -16.76
N ASP A 261 -17.63 -19.60 -17.90
CA ASP A 261 -16.62 -20.65 -17.94
C ASP A 261 -15.27 -20.10 -17.48
N GLU A 262 -14.84 -20.52 -16.29
CA GLU A 262 -13.58 -20.07 -15.69
C GLU A 262 -12.34 -20.43 -16.50
N THR A 263 -12.42 -21.45 -17.36
CA THR A 263 -11.32 -21.90 -18.21
C THR A 263 -11.13 -21.04 -19.46
N ASN A 264 -12.15 -20.25 -19.83
CA ASN A 264 -12.06 -19.31 -20.94
C ASN A 264 -11.36 -18.02 -20.48
N ILE A 265 -10.06 -17.92 -20.77
CA ILE A 265 -9.23 -16.76 -20.41
C ILE A 265 -9.60 -15.47 -21.16
N ASN A 266 -10.27 -15.58 -22.31
CA ASN A 266 -10.60 -14.45 -23.18
C ASN A 266 -12.03 -13.93 -22.95
N ARG A 267 -12.78 -14.51 -22.01
CA ARG A 267 -14.20 -14.18 -21.79
C ARG A 267 -14.45 -12.73 -21.37
N PHE A 268 -13.40 -11.99 -20.99
CA PHE A 268 -13.48 -10.62 -20.50
C PHE A 268 -13.01 -9.57 -21.52
N ASN A 269 -12.36 -9.94 -22.62
CA ASN A 269 -11.65 -8.99 -23.47
C ASN A 269 -12.52 -7.81 -23.93
N ASP A 270 -13.70 -8.08 -24.52
CA ASP A 270 -14.59 -7.02 -24.99
C ASP A 270 -15.16 -6.16 -23.83
N ALA A 271 -15.60 -6.79 -22.73
CA ALA A 271 -16.19 -6.08 -21.59
C ALA A 271 -15.13 -5.27 -20.82
N TYR A 272 -13.87 -5.68 -20.88
CA TYR A 272 -12.77 -4.98 -20.24
C TYR A 272 -12.42 -3.67 -20.94
N GLU A 273 -12.51 -3.62 -22.28
CA GLU A 273 -12.35 -2.36 -23.04
C GLU A 273 -13.39 -1.31 -22.64
N GLU A 274 -14.60 -1.74 -22.25
CA GLU A 274 -15.68 -0.86 -21.77
C GLU A 274 -15.51 -0.48 -20.29
N LEU A 275 -15.02 -1.40 -19.47
CA LEU A 275 -14.80 -1.18 -18.03
C LEU A 275 -13.62 -0.23 -17.76
N LEU A 276 -12.56 -0.29 -18.56
CA LEU A 276 -11.32 0.42 -18.26
C LEU A 276 -11.47 1.96 -18.22
N PRO A 277 -12.16 2.61 -19.19
CA PRO A 277 -12.47 4.04 -19.10
C PRO A 277 -13.33 4.40 -17.87
N GLU A 278 -14.28 3.54 -17.50
CA GLU A 278 -15.13 3.73 -16.31
C GLU A 278 -14.29 3.74 -15.02
N ILE A 279 -13.36 2.79 -14.88
CA ILE A 279 -12.42 2.73 -13.74
C ILE A 279 -11.63 4.03 -13.63
N PHE A 280 -11.05 4.53 -14.73
CA PHE A 280 -10.28 5.77 -14.69
C PHE A 280 -11.15 7.00 -14.43
N SER A 281 -12.38 7.05 -14.95
CA SER A 281 -13.35 8.10 -14.65
C SER A 281 -13.70 8.15 -13.17
N LEU A 282 -13.97 6.99 -12.56
CA LEU A 282 -14.23 6.90 -11.12
C LEU A 282 -13.02 7.32 -10.29
N ARG A 283 -11.82 6.79 -10.59
CA ARG A 283 -10.63 7.06 -9.79
C ARG A 283 -10.17 8.51 -9.85
N ASN A 284 -10.22 9.12 -11.04
CA ASN A 284 -9.64 10.44 -11.26
C ASN A 284 -10.70 11.57 -11.18
N ARG A 285 -11.99 11.26 -11.35
CA ARG A 285 -13.08 12.27 -11.38
C ARG A 285 -14.24 11.96 -10.43
N GLY A 286 -14.25 10.81 -9.78
CA GLY A 286 -15.33 10.38 -8.90
C GLY A 286 -16.65 10.08 -9.62
N ARG A 287 -16.62 9.98 -10.96
CA ARG A 287 -17.82 9.85 -11.80
C ARG A 287 -17.87 8.51 -12.50
N GLY A 288 -18.96 7.78 -12.28
CA GLY A 288 -19.35 6.62 -13.08
C GLY A 288 -20.60 6.94 -13.90
N PHE A 289 -20.73 6.29 -15.05
CA PHE A 289 -21.81 6.43 -16.02
C PHE A 289 -22.58 5.13 -16.25
N THR A 290 -21.95 3.96 -16.11
CA THR A 290 -22.57 2.67 -16.44
C THR A 290 -22.88 1.85 -15.19
N ASP A 291 -24.14 1.47 -14.94
CA ASP A 291 -24.43 0.50 -13.87
C ASP A 291 -24.04 -0.93 -14.27
N PHE A 292 -22.77 -1.30 -14.04
CA PHE A 292 -22.26 -2.65 -14.32
C PHE A 292 -23.01 -3.72 -13.52
N ASN A 293 -23.52 -3.41 -12.31
CA ASN A 293 -24.28 -4.36 -11.49
C ASN A 293 -25.65 -4.68 -12.09
N ALA A 294 -26.25 -3.76 -12.85
CA ALA A 294 -27.48 -4.01 -13.59
C ALA A 294 -27.24 -4.84 -14.85
N ASN A 295 -26.08 -4.67 -15.50
CA ASN A 295 -25.79 -5.19 -16.83
C ASN A 295 -25.16 -6.59 -16.86
N TYR A 296 -24.41 -6.96 -15.81
CA TYR A 296 -23.66 -8.21 -15.76
C TYR A 296 -24.07 -9.05 -14.56
N THR A 297 -24.05 -10.37 -14.71
CA THR A 297 -24.20 -11.29 -13.56
C THR A 297 -23.09 -11.05 -12.53
N ARG A 298 -23.37 -11.29 -11.24
CA ARG A 298 -22.39 -11.04 -10.17
C ARG A 298 -21.10 -11.84 -10.36
N THR A 299 -21.22 -13.13 -10.66
CA THR A 299 -20.07 -14.02 -10.93
C THR A 299 -19.20 -13.52 -12.08
N TYR A 300 -19.83 -13.05 -13.17
CA TYR A 300 -19.08 -12.48 -14.30
C TYR A 300 -18.40 -11.17 -13.92
N LEU A 301 -19.11 -10.25 -13.25
CA LEU A 301 -18.57 -8.96 -12.85
C LEU A 301 -17.41 -9.11 -11.86
N ASP A 302 -17.52 -10.01 -10.89
CA ASP A 302 -16.43 -10.30 -9.95
C ASP A 302 -15.18 -10.83 -10.67
N GLY A 303 -15.37 -11.73 -11.65
CA GLY A 303 -14.29 -12.22 -12.50
C GLY A 303 -13.68 -11.14 -13.40
N LEU A 304 -14.51 -10.25 -13.96
CA LEU A 304 -14.07 -9.12 -14.79
C LEU A 304 -13.27 -8.11 -13.96
N LEU A 305 -13.71 -7.81 -12.73
CA LEU A 305 -12.97 -6.95 -11.81
C LEU A 305 -11.64 -7.61 -11.40
N ALA A 306 -11.62 -8.92 -11.13
CA ALA A 306 -10.38 -9.64 -10.88
C ALA A 306 -9.43 -9.59 -12.09
N TYR A 307 -9.95 -9.76 -13.32
CA TYR A 307 -9.20 -9.59 -14.56
C TYR A 307 -8.64 -8.16 -14.70
N ALA A 308 -9.39 -7.15 -14.26
CA ALA A 308 -8.95 -5.75 -14.22
C ALA A 308 -7.93 -5.42 -13.11
N GLY A 309 -7.58 -6.40 -12.26
CA GLY A 309 -6.59 -6.28 -11.19
C GLY A 309 -7.16 -5.99 -9.79
N TYR A 310 -8.49 -6.04 -9.61
CA TYR A 310 -9.08 -5.93 -8.28
C TYR A 310 -8.90 -7.21 -7.47
N LYS A 311 -8.74 -7.01 -6.17
CA LYS A 311 -8.74 -8.06 -5.14
C LYS A 311 -9.80 -7.74 -4.10
N ARG A 312 -10.15 -8.72 -3.26
CA ARG A 312 -11.10 -8.54 -2.16
C ARG A 312 -10.41 -8.78 -0.81
N ASN A 313 -10.63 -7.88 0.14
CA ASN A 313 -10.07 -8.02 1.48
C ASN A 313 -11.05 -8.72 2.45
N LYS A 314 -10.66 -8.86 3.72
CA LYS A 314 -11.47 -9.52 4.76
C LYS A 314 -12.83 -8.86 5.03
N TYR A 315 -13.03 -7.61 4.57
CA TYR A 315 -14.29 -6.86 4.67
C TYR A 315 -15.06 -6.84 3.34
N ASN A 316 -14.70 -7.72 2.40
CA ASN A 316 -15.28 -7.79 1.07
C ASN A 316 -15.15 -6.48 0.26
N CYS A 317 -14.22 -5.60 0.63
CA CYS A 317 -13.95 -4.38 -0.12
C CYS A 317 -13.05 -4.69 -1.32
N LEU A 318 -13.34 -4.06 -2.46
CA LEU A 318 -12.47 -4.07 -3.63
C LEU A 318 -11.23 -3.23 -3.32
N TYR A 319 -10.06 -3.79 -3.58
CA TYR A 319 -8.79 -3.10 -3.44
C TYR A 319 -7.86 -3.40 -4.60
N ARG A 320 -6.84 -2.55 -4.76
CA ARG A 320 -5.75 -2.69 -5.74
C ARG A 320 -4.41 -2.57 -5.05
N THR A 321 -3.37 -3.16 -5.63
CA THR A 321 -1.97 -3.07 -5.15
C THR A 321 -1.02 -2.44 -6.16
N ASP A 322 -1.54 -2.08 -7.33
CA ASP A 322 -0.81 -1.55 -8.47
C ASP A 322 -1.02 -0.05 -8.68
N ILE A 323 -1.74 0.62 -7.78
CA ILE A 323 -1.86 2.09 -7.74
C ILE A 323 -0.53 2.64 -7.24
N PRO A 324 0.22 3.40 -8.07
CA PRO A 324 1.63 3.66 -7.75
C PRO A 324 1.80 4.67 -6.62
N ALA A 325 0.98 5.72 -6.56
CA ALA A 325 1.03 6.67 -5.46
C ALA A 325 -0.35 7.18 -5.06
N MET A 326 -0.45 7.74 -3.85
CA MET A 326 -1.57 8.58 -3.41
C MET A 326 -1.06 9.88 -2.80
N PHE A 327 -1.90 10.91 -2.76
CA PHE A 327 -1.54 12.23 -2.25
C PHE A 327 -2.23 12.51 -0.92
N ARG A 328 -1.57 13.19 0.00
CA ARG A 328 -2.11 13.52 1.31
C ARG A 328 -1.67 14.91 1.75
N GLY A 329 -2.60 15.73 2.20
CA GLY A 329 -2.30 16.93 2.97
C GLY A 329 -2.07 16.54 4.44
N ASP A 330 -1.00 17.03 5.05
CA ASP A 330 -0.68 16.74 6.46
C ASP A 330 0.01 17.96 7.11
N ASP A 331 -0.24 18.18 8.40
CA ASP A 331 0.35 19.28 9.17
C ASP A 331 1.77 18.97 9.64
N ARG A 332 2.12 17.69 9.75
CA ARG A 332 3.42 17.25 10.24
C ARG A 332 4.52 17.53 9.24
N THR A 333 5.71 17.88 9.73
CA THR A 333 6.85 18.26 8.91
C THR A 333 7.51 17.02 8.26
N PRO A 334 8.23 17.18 7.14
CA PRO A 334 9.00 16.08 6.56
C PRO A 334 10.07 15.55 7.53
N PHE A 335 10.59 16.40 8.42
CA PHE A 335 11.64 16.05 9.37
C PHE A 335 11.13 15.17 10.50
N GLU A 336 9.88 15.37 10.95
CA GLU A 336 9.22 14.44 11.87
C GLU A 336 9.16 13.03 11.29
N PHE A 337 8.64 12.88 10.07
CA PHE A 337 8.58 11.56 9.44
C PHE A 337 9.95 10.94 9.22
N SER A 338 10.96 11.74 8.83
CA SER A 338 12.31 11.21 8.66
C SER A 338 12.97 10.80 9.97
N ARG A 339 12.77 11.55 11.07
CA ARG A 339 13.33 11.19 12.40
C ARG A 339 12.67 9.94 12.96
N ASP A 340 11.36 9.83 12.79
CA ASP A 340 10.57 8.73 13.31
C ASP A 340 10.66 7.48 12.41
N GLY A 341 11.08 7.66 11.16
CA GLY A 341 11.21 6.61 10.15
C GLY A 341 9.87 6.15 9.55
N HIS A 342 8.76 6.74 9.98
CA HIS A 342 7.41 6.41 9.51
C HIS A 342 6.41 7.55 9.79
N MET A 343 5.28 7.48 9.09
CA MET A 343 4.07 8.24 9.35
C MET A 343 3.02 7.34 10.01
N LEU A 344 2.61 7.69 11.22
CA LEU A 344 1.47 7.10 11.91
C LEU A 344 0.15 7.71 11.41
N PRO A 345 -0.95 6.94 11.44
CA PRO A 345 -2.27 7.48 11.18
C PRO A 345 -2.61 8.56 12.22
N ARG A 346 -3.11 9.70 11.74
CA ARG A 346 -3.48 10.84 12.59
C ARG A 346 -4.66 10.49 13.50
N GLN A 347 -5.66 9.86 12.92
CA GLN A 347 -6.88 9.42 13.56
C GLN A 347 -7.03 7.93 13.31
N ASP A 348 -7.54 7.21 14.30
CA ASP A 348 -8.03 5.86 14.05
C ASP A 348 -9.35 5.97 13.28
N LEU A 349 -9.31 5.60 12.00
CA LEU A 349 -10.49 5.56 11.15
C LEU A 349 -11.33 4.29 11.38
N GLY A 350 -10.91 3.44 12.33
CA GLY A 350 -11.59 2.20 12.67
C GLY A 350 -11.41 1.11 11.62
N GLU A 351 -11.96 -0.06 11.95
CA GLU A 351 -11.99 -1.22 11.06
C GLU A 351 -13.05 -1.09 9.97
N GLY A 352 -12.91 -1.86 8.88
CA GLY A 352 -14.00 -2.12 7.94
C GLY A 352 -13.70 -1.77 6.49
N SER A 353 -12.66 -0.99 6.23
CA SER A 353 -12.30 -0.60 4.86
C SER A 353 -11.08 -1.35 4.34
N THR A 354 -9.98 -1.38 5.10
CA THR A 354 -8.69 -2.03 4.76
C THR A 354 -8.40 -3.24 5.63
N THR A 355 -7.53 -4.17 5.21
CA THR A 355 -7.14 -5.34 6.04
C THR A 355 -6.45 -4.95 7.34
N GLN A 356 -5.61 -3.91 7.30
CA GLN A 356 -4.92 -3.34 8.46
C GLN A 356 -5.48 -1.95 8.81
N LYS A 357 -4.66 -1.05 9.39
CA LYS A 357 -5.11 0.30 9.74
C LYS A 357 -5.31 1.14 8.48
N ALA A 358 -6.45 1.81 8.39
CA ALA A 358 -6.75 2.68 7.27
C ALA A 358 -6.10 4.06 7.46
N VAL A 359 -5.46 4.56 6.41
CA VAL A 359 -5.08 5.97 6.27
C VAL A 359 -5.77 6.54 5.05
N SER A 360 -6.47 7.65 5.25
CA SER A 360 -7.08 8.42 4.17
C SER A 360 -6.02 9.14 3.33
N ALA A 361 -6.19 9.07 2.01
CA ALA A 361 -5.45 9.83 1.02
C ALA A 361 -6.31 10.05 -0.22
N THR A 362 -5.90 10.96 -1.11
CA THR A 362 -6.61 11.27 -2.34
C THR A 362 -5.87 10.80 -3.59
N PHE A 363 -6.64 10.45 -4.63
CA PHE A 363 -6.13 10.10 -5.95
C PHE A 363 -5.67 11.29 -6.79
N SER A 364 -5.86 12.53 -6.32
CA SER A 364 -5.53 13.76 -7.07
C SER A 364 -4.59 14.68 -6.31
N LEU A 365 -3.49 15.08 -6.96
CA LEU A 365 -2.59 16.12 -6.44
C LEU A 365 -3.31 17.45 -6.21
N ASN A 366 -4.23 17.81 -7.12
CA ASN A 366 -5.01 19.04 -6.99
C ASN A 366 -5.94 19.03 -5.75
N ASN A 367 -6.62 17.93 -5.42
CA ASN A 367 -7.38 17.81 -4.18
C ASN A 367 -6.49 17.97 -2.94
N ALA A 368 -5.33 17.29 -2.89
CA ALA A 368 -4.38 17.44 -1.79
C ALA A 368 -3.94 18.92 -1.62
N LYS A 369 -3.68 19.61 -2.74
CA LYS A 369 -3.42 21.06 -2.77
C LYS A 369 -4.58 21.88 -2.19
N GLN A 370 -5.83 21.56 -2.51
CA GLN A 370 -6.99 22.26 -1.95
C GLN A 370 -7.12 22.01 -0.45
N TYR A 371 -6.90 20.78 0.02
CA TYR A 371 -6.94 20.47 1.45
C TYR A 371 -5.93 21.30 2.24
N ILE A 372 -4.67 21.37 1.79
CA ILE A 372 -3.66 22.16 2.51
C ILE A 372 -3.87 23.68 2.37
N ARG A 373 -4.55 24.16 1.31
CA ARG A 373 -4.90 25.60 1.16
C ARG A 373 -5.92 26.09 2.18
N GLN A 374 -6.69 25.18 2.76
CA GLN A 374 -7.64 25.49 3.84
C GLN A 374 -7.00 25.42 5.22
N PHE A 375 -5.80 24.84 5.31
CA PHE A 375 -5.03 24.79 6.54
C PHE A 375 -4.70 26.21 7.05
N GLY A 376 -4.71 26.40 8.37
CA GLY A 376 -4.47 27.68 9.04
C GLY A 376 -5.57 28.76 8.88
N LYS A 377 -6.54 28.57 7.98
CA LYS A 377 -7.69 29.49 7.80
C LYS A 377 -8.86 29.18 8.72
N GLN A 378 -8.85 28.01 9.35
CA GLN A 378 -9.85 27.57 10.30
C GLN A 378 -9.30 27.75 11.71
N SER A 379 -10.02 28.49 12.55
CA SER A 379 -9.72 28.54 13.98
C SER A 379 -9.95 27.15 14.59
N GLY A 380 -9.02 26.67 15.43
CA GLY A 380 -9.22 25.45 16.22
C GLY A 380 -8.88 24.14 15.49
N ILE A 381 -7.85 24.13 14.64
CA ILE A 381 -7.29 22.89 14.06
C ILE A 381 -6.78 22.00 15.20
N LYS A 382 -7.52 20.95 15.52
CA LYS A 382 -7.22 20.06 16.66
C LYS A 382 -5.89 19.34 16.49
N GLU A 383 -5.46 19.16 15.25
CA GLU A 383 -4.20 18.54 14.88
C GLU A 383 -3.00 19.36 15.38
N LEU A 384 -3.11 20.69 15.46
CA LEU A 384 -2.02 21.52 15.98
C LEU A 384 -1.85 21.41 17.50
N LEU A 385 -2.79 20.78 18.19
CA LEU A 385 -2.70 20.54 19.63
C LEU A 385 -1.76 19.38 19.99
N TYR A 386 -1.20 18.66 19.00
CA TYR A 386 -0.30 17.54 19.26
C TYR A 386 1.13 17.89 18.87
N ASP A 387 2.06 17.69 19.79
CA ASP A 387 3.47 18.04 19.57
C ASP A 387 4.21 17.08 18.65
N THR A 388 3.78 15.82 18.64
CA THR A 388 4.35 14.73 17.84
C THR A 388 3.26 13.72 17.50
N GLN A 389 3.49 12.91 16.47
CA GLN A 389 2.62 11.80 16.11
C GLN A 389 2.47 10.70 17.19
N TYR A 390 3.31 10.73 18.24
CA TYR A 390 3.23 9.79 19.36
C TYR A 390 2.34 10.28 20.50
N HIS A 391 1.97 11.56 20.55
CA HIS A 391 1.05 12.04 21.58
C HIS A 391 -0.34 11.44 21.39
N LYS A 392 -0.84 10.76 22.42
CA LYS A 392 -2.19 10.18 22.43
C LYS A 392 -3.25 11.27 22.60
N TYR A 393 -2.94 12.29 23.40
CA TYR A 393 -3.87 13.35 23.80
C TYR A 393 -3.40 14.71 23.30
N PRO A 394 -4.33 15.62 22.95
CA PRO A 394 -3.98 17.00 22.64
C PRO A 394 -3.43 17.69 23.90
N GLY A 395 -2.51 18.63 23.71
CA GLY A 395 -1.98 19.46 24.79
C GLY A 395 -2.99 20.49 25.31
N ASP A 396 -2.64 21.09 26.43
CA ASP A 396 -3.50 21.95 27.23
C ASP A 396 -3.21 23.44 27.00
N LEU A 397 -4.20 24.15 26.44
CA LEU A 397 -4.11 25.59 26.16
C LEU A 397 -4.20 26.47 27.42
N SER A 398 -4.59 25.91 28.57
CA SER A 398 -4.59 26.63 29.84
C SER A 398 -3.18 26.77 30.43
N ARG A 399 -2.22 25.97 29.93
CA ARG A 399 -0.80 26.10 30.28
C ARG A 399 -0.18 27.29 29.58
N THR A 400 0.85 27.86 30.21
CA THR A 400 1.66 28.91 29.59
C THR A 400 2.79 28.29 28.79
N GLU A 401 3.19 28.94 27.70
CA GLU A 401 4.37 28.61 26.91
C GLU A 401 5.62 28.82 27.80
N SER A 402 5.96 27.83 28.64
CA SER A 402 6.99 28.03 29.67
C SER A 402 8.37 28.04 29.04
N SER A 403 9.10 29.14 29.22
CA SER A 403 10.54 29.18 28.98
C SER A 403 11.24 28.29 30.01
N ASP A 404 11.92 27.28 29.52
CA ASP A 404 12.90 26.46 30.22
C ASP A 404 12.40 25.52 31.33
N THR A 405 13.20 24.48 31.44
CA THR A 405 13.03 23.19 32.09
C THR A 405 12.92 23.27 33.62
N GLU A 406 12.36 22.20 34.21
CA GLU A 406 12.37 21.82 35.63
C GLU A 406 11.27 22.40 36.53
N SER A 407 10.15 21.66 36.63
CA SER A 407 9.61 21.26 37.93
C SER A 407 8.72 20.02 37.78
N VAL A 408 9.30 18.86 38.07
CA VAL A 408 8.55 17.71 38.56
C VAL A 408 7.80 18.13 39.82
N ASP A 409 6.48 17.87 39.83
CA ASP A 409 5.66 17.49 40.98
C ASP A 409 4.21 17.90 40.73
N SER A 410 3.34 16.97 40.30
CA SER A 410 2.08 16.70 41.02
C SER A 410 1.33 15.47 40.48
N ALA A 411 1.03 14.57 41.44
CA ALA A 411 -0.12 13.68 41.55
C ALA A 411 -0.59 12.92 40.30
N ALA A 412 -0.19 11.65 40.25
CA ALA A 412 -0.88 10.62 39.49
C ALA A 412 -2.31 10.43 40.01
N ASP A 413 -3.29 11.03 39.34
CA ASP A 413 -4.64 10.51 39.33
C ASP A 413 -4.71 9.42 38.26
N SER A 414 -4.64 8.18 38.72
CA SER A 414 -4.81 6.98 37.90
C SER A 414 -6.29 6.81 37.54
N ASP A 415 -6.74 7.50 36.50
CA ASP A 415 -7.95 7.09 35.80
C ASP A 415 -7.60 5.87 34.94
N THR A 416 -7.81 4.70 35.52
CA THR A 416 -7.88 3.42 34.81
C THR A 416 -9.08 3.43 33.85
N ASP A 417 -8.91 4.04 32.69
CA ASP A 417 -9.78 3.79 31.55
C ASP A 417 -9.41 2.42 30.96
N SER A 418 -10.18 1.41 31.35
CA SER A 418 -10.17 0.08 30.75
C SER A 418 -10.77 0.15 29.34
N GLY A 419 -9.95 0.60 28.39
CA GLY A 419 -10.21 0.54 26.96
C GLY A 419 -8.99 -0.07 26.27
N SER A 420 -9.17 -1.26 25.69
CA SER A 420 -8.19 -2.04 24.94
C SER A 420 -7.63 -1.26 23.73
N ASP A 421 -6.66 -0.37 23.94
CA ASP A 421 -5.86 0.27 22.88
C ASP A 421 -4.49 0.68 23.46
N SER A 422 -3.66 -0.31 23.76
CA SER A 422 -2.27 -0.13 24.17
C SER A 422 -1.37 -0.25 22.94
N GLU A 423 -1.35 0.79 22.10
CA GLU A 423 -0.32 0.92 21.07
C GLU A 423 1.02 1.27 21.75
N PRO A 424 2.02 0.39 21.73
CA PRO A 424 3.28 0.61 22.45
C PRO A 424 4.02 1.82 21.86
N GLY A 425 4.51 2.70 22.74
CA GLY A 425 5.30 3.89 22.36
C GLY A 425 4.51 5.20 22.25
N ARG A 426 3.20 5.21 22.51
CA ARG A 426 2.44 6.48 22.62
C ARG A 426 2.75 7.23 23.91
N ILE A 427 2.96 8.55 23.78
CA ILE A 427 3.12 9.48 24.89
C ILE A 427 1.75 9.79 25.47
N THR A 428 1.56 9.50 26.75
CA THR A 428 0.27 9.66 27.47
C THR A 428 0.18 10.97 28.24
N GLU A 429 1.24 11.77 28.25
CA GLU A 429 1.25 13.08 28.88
C GLU A 429 0.17 13.97 28.25
N LYS A 430 -0.64 14.60 29.11
CA LYS A 430 -1.71 15.54 28.74
C LYS A 430 -1.32 16.99 29.02
N ASP A 431 -0.16 17.16 29.66
CA ASP A 431 0.19 18.29 30.49
C ASP A 431 1.25 19.18 29.81
N TYR A 432 1.17 19.32 28.49
CA TYR A 432 2.11 20.13 27.71
C TYR A 432 1.37 21.24 26.96
N TYR A 433 2.07 22.37 26.75
CA TYR A 433 1.59 23.43 25.87
C TYR A 433 1.90 23.07 24.41
N PRO A 434 0.92 23.04 23.49
CA PRO A 434 1.17 22.63 22.11
C PRO A 434 2.13 23.57 21.36
N LYS A 435 3.31 23.07 20.98
CA LYS A 435 4.33 23.89 20.28
C LYS A 435 3.93 24.30 18.87
N ARG A 436 3.00 23.56 18.24
CA ARG A 436 2.56 23.79 16.84
C ARG A 436 1.39 24.75 16.71
N LEU A 437 0.91 25.31 17.83
CA LEU A 437 -0.34 26.08 17.85
C LEU A 437 -0.35 27.24 16.85
N ASN A 438 0.81 27.86 16.61
CA ASN A 438 0.97 29.02 15.73
C ASN A 438 1.25 28.62 14.27
N GLN A 439 1.44 27.33 13.96
CA GLN A 439 1.71 26.86 12.61
C GLN A 439 0.55 27.19 11.66
N ASN A 440 0.86 27.84 10.54
CA ASN A 440 -0.13 28.29 9.56
C ASN A 440 0.08 27.68 8.14
N ILE A 441 1.06 26.79 7.99
CA ILE A 441 1.32 26.04 6.75
C ILE A 441 1.11 24.54 6.98
N ALA A 442 0.70 23.85 5.91
CA ALA A 442 0.66 22.38 5.85
C ALA A 442 1.38 21.90 4.59
N PHE A 443 1.67 20.62 4.55
CA PHE A 443 2.51 20.00 3.54
C PHE A 443 1.70 19.04 2.67
N CYS A 444 2.02 19.00 1.38
CA CYS A 444 1.48 18.01 0.46
C CYS A 444 2.50 16.87 0.33
N TYR A 445 2.08 15.66 0.68
CA TYR A 445 2.88 14.46 0.54
C TYR A 445 2.36 13.59 -0.60
N LEU A 446 3.31 12.95 -1.29
CA LEU A 446 3.09 11.85 -2.21
C LEU A 446 3.59 10.57 -1.52
N LEU A 447 2.70 9.59 -1.41
CA LEU A 447 2.93 8.32 -0.73
C LEU A 447 3.13 7.23 -1.80
N ASP A 448 4.27 6.54 -1.79
CA ASP A 448 4.56 5.40 -2.68
C ASP A 448 3.79 4.16 -2.23
N THR A 449 2.66 3.92 -2.88
CA THR A 449 1.68 2.88 -2.56
C THR A 449 1.87 1.60 -3.35
N ARG A 450 2.97 1.47 -4.13
CA ARG A 450 3.25 0.23 -4.87
C ARG A 450 3.31 -0.96 -3.93
N ASN A 451 2.54 -2.00 -4.25
CA ASN A 451 2.40 -3.25 -3.50
C ASN A 451 1.70 -3.11 -2.14
N ILE A 452 0.99 -2.00 -1.91
CA ILE A 452 0.19 -1.76 -0.70
C ILE A 452 -1.29 -1.87 -1.07
N GLU A 453 -2.11 -2.44 -0.19
CA GLU A 453 -3.56 -2.47 -0.39
C GLU A 453 -4.13 -1.05 -0.38
N ILE A 454 -4.75 -0.67 -1.50
CA ILE A 454 -5.47 0.59 -1.69
C ILE A 454 -6.93 0.29 -1.97
N VAL A 455 -7.82 0.85 -1.16
CA VAL A 455 -9.28 0.67 -1.25
C VAL A 455 -9.88 1.97 -1.81
N PRO A 456 -10.22 2.03 -3.11
CA PRO A 456 -10.78 3.23 -3.72
C PRO A 456 -12.27 3.34 -3.38
N ALA A 457 -12.68 4.47 -2.79
CA ALA A 457 -14.04 4.65 -2.30
C ALA A 457 -15.08 4.57 -3.43
N ARG A 458 -14.93 5.42 -4.46
CA ARG A 458 -15.90 5.52 -5.57
C ARG A 458 -16.00 4.25 -6.40
N GLU A 459 -14.91 3.51 -6.56
CA GLU A 459 -14.94 2.22 -7.25
C GLU A 459 -15.72 1.16 -6.44
N ASN A 460 -15.59 1.15 -5.11
CA ASN A 460 -16.43 0.29 -4.26
C ASN A 460 -17.90 0.72 -4.29
N TYR A 461 -18.18 2.02 -4.20
CA TYR A 461 -19.55 2.51 -4.30
C TYR A 461 -20.23 2.06 -5.59
N HIS A 462 -19.46 2.00 -6.67
CA HIS A 462 -19.97 1.75 -8.01
C HIS A 462 -20.01 0.26 -8.37
N PHE A 463 -18.97 -0.52 -8.06
CA PHE A 463 -18.85 -1.92 -8.46
C PHE A 463 -19.23 -2.92 -7.35
N ASN A 464 -19.33 -2.48 -6.09
CA ASN A 464 -19.43 -3.37 -4.93
C ASN A 464 -20.65 -3.05 -4.04
N ARG A 465 -21.86 -3.07 -4.62
CA ARG A 465 -23.11 -2.83 -3.89
C ARG A 465 -23.27 -3.72 -2.65
N ASP A 466 -22.81 -4.97 -2.71
CA ASP A 466 -22.90 -5.89 -1.56
C ASP A 466 -22.17 -5.36 -0.32
N ALA A 467 -20.97 -4.77 -0.47
CA ALA A 467 -20.22 -4.22 0.65
C ALA A 467 -20.92 -2.99 1.27
N LEU A 468 -21.61 -2.19 0.45
CA LEU A 468 -22.46 -1.09 0.92
C LEU A 468 -23.75 -1.56 1.59
N ASP A 469 -24.28 -2.71 1.19
CA ASP A 469 -25.47 -3.25 1.82
C ASP A 469 -25.11 -3.99 3.11
N GLU A 470 -23.93 -4.59 3.20
CA GLU A 470 -23.36 -5.13 4.43
C GLU A 470 -23.07 -4.04 5.46
N SER A 471 -22.54 -2.88 5.06
CA SER A 471 -22.32 -1.76 5.98
C SER A 471 -23.60 -1.25 6.64
N LYS A 472 -24.75 -1.35 5.94
CA LYS A 472 -26.06 -0.95 6.46
C LYS A 472 -26.68 -1.97 7.42
N ARG A 473 -26.15 -3.19 7.51
CA ARG A 473 -26.67 -4.21 8.43
C ARG A 473 -26.22 -3.91 9.85
N THR A 474 -27.02 -4.33 10.84
CA THR A 474 -26.66 -4.23 12.25
C THR A 474 -25.33 -4.95 12.52
N GLY A 475 -24.33 -4.20 12.99
CA GLY A 475 -22.97 -4.71 13.23
C GLY A 475 -22.04 -4.70 12.00
N GLY A 476 -22.49 -4.14 10.87
CA GLY A 476 -21.64 -3.88 9.72
C GLY A 476 -20.52 -2.91 10.07
N LYS A 477 -19.28 -3.29 9.77
CA LYS A 477 -18.10 -2.44 10.01
C LYS A 477 -17.65 -1.71 8.75
N THR A 478 -18.05 -2.17 7.56
CA THR A 478 -17.59 -1.62 6.29
C THR A 478 -18.00 -0.17 6.14
N TRP A 479 -17.07 0.68 5.72
CA TRP A 479 -17.34 2.09 5.46
C TRP A 479 -16.35 2.62 4.43
N PHE A 480 -16.72 3.69 3.74
CA PHE A 480 -15.90 4.36 2.75
C PHE A 480 -15.93 5.87 2.99
N PRO A 481 -14.88 6.61 2.61
CA PRO A 481 -14.87 8.07 2.64
C PRO A 481 -15.97 8.71 1.80
N ASP A 482 -16.41 9.89 2.23
CA ASP A 482 -17.43 10.67 1.52
C ASP A 482 -16.87 11.46 0.32
N ASP A 483 -15.59 11.83 0.32
CA ASP A 483 -14.97 12.58 -0.77
C ASP A 483 -14.76 11.70 -2.01
N ASP A 484 -15.14 12.25 -3.16
CA ASP A 484 -15.13 11.63 -4.47
C ASP A 484 -13.79 11.02 -4.88
N LEU A 485 -12.68 11.65 -4.48
CA LEU A 485 -11.34 11.20 -4.88
C LEU A 485 -10.56 10.63 -3.70
N GLU A 486 -11.23 10.31 -2.60
CA GLU A 486 -10.58 9.74 -1.43
C GLU A 486 -10.57 8.21 -1.48
N GLY A 487 -9.54 7.63 -0.89
CA GLY A 487 -9.38 6.20 -0.72
C GLY A 487 -8.57 5.90 0.53
N HIS A 488 -8.53 4.62 0.90
CA HIS A 488 -7.77 4.18 2.05
C HIS A 488 -6.54 3.40 1.65
N ILE A 489 -5.44 3.74 2.32
CA ILE A 489 -4.18 3.00 2.31
C ILE A 489 -4.17 2.07 3.52
N SER A 490 -3.96 0.78 3.29
CA SER A 490 -3.77 -0.21 4.35
C SER A 490 -2.34 -0.10 4.88
N ILE A 491 -2.17 0.32 6.13
CA ILE A 491 -0.86 0.47 6.76
C ILE A 491 -0.72 -0.42 7.99
N SER A 492 0.51 -0.81 8.29
CA SER A 492 0.81 -1.59 9.49
C SER A 492 0.70 -0.76 10.76
N SER A 493 0.68 -1.43 11.91
CA SER A 493 0.76 -0.78 13.22
C SER A 493 2.03 0.06 13.38
N ARG A 494 3.11 -0.27 12.67
CA ARG A 494 4.37 0.50 12.62
C ARG A 494 4.27 1.79 11.79
N GLY A 495 3.14 2.07 11.14
CA GLY A 495 2.98 3.22 10.26
C GLY A 495 3.44 2.99 8.82
N PHE A 496 3.38 4.06 8.02
CA PHE A 496 3.81 4.11 6.64
C PHE A 496 5.29 4.56 6.58
N SER A 497 6.17 3.72 6.03
CA SER A 497 7.63 3.97 6.03
C SER A 497 7.99 5.33 5.41
N ALA A 498 8.91 6.06 6.07
CA ALA A 498 9.42 7.34 5.58
C ALA A 498 10.13 7.25 4.22
N ASP A 499 10.69 6.09 3.87
CA ASP A 499 11.32 5.88 2.57
C ASP A 499 10.33 5.94 1.40
N ARG A 500 9.04 5.83 1.70
CA ARG A 500 7.93 5.90 0.74
C ARG A 500 7.22 7.25 0.77
N ILE A 501 7.70 8.20 1.55
CA ILE A 501 7.07 9.53 1.69
C ILE A 501 7.90 10.54 0.93
N TRP A 502 7.24 11.27 0.03
CA TRP A 502 7.83 12.31 -0.78
C TRP A 502 7.13 13.62 -0.48
N LEU A 503 7.89 14.67 -0.15
CA LEU A 503 7.35 16.01 0.01
C LEU A 503 7.23 16.66 -1.37
N VAL A 504 6.03 17.17 -1.68
CA VAL A 504 5.76 17.98 -2.87
C VAL A 504 6.10 19.44 -2.56
N ASN A 505 6.83 20.09 -3.46
CA ASN A 505 7.21 21.49 -3.33
C ASN A 505 5.98 22.43 -3.44
N SER A 506 6.09 23.65 -2.95
CA SER A 506 4.96 24.59 -2.84
C SER A 506 4.36 25.02 -4.20
N THR A 507 5.13 24.88 -5.29
CA THR A 507 4.67 25.12 -6.66
C THR A 507 4.00 23.91 -7.29
N PHE A 508 4.00 22.74 -6.63
CA PHE A 508 3.43 21.48 -7.11
C PHE A 508 4.05 20.99 -8.43
N THR A 509 5.34 21.23 -8.61
CA THR A 509 6.09 20.86 -9.83
C THR A 509 7.14 19.79 -9.58
N ARG A 510 7.51 19.55 -8.31
CA ARG A 510 8.50 18.53 -7.96
C ARG A 510 8.20 17.91 -6.59
N ALA A 511 8.62 16.67 -6.39
CA ALA A 511 8.71 16.06 -5.08
C ALA A 511 10.08 15.38 -4.85
N ALA A 512 10.52 15.36 -3.59
CA ALA A 512 11.71 14.65 -3.13
C ALA A 512 11.38 13.82 -1.90
N ARG A 513 12.11 12.72 -1.69
CA ARG A 513 11.92 11.83 -0.54
C ARG A 513 12.23 12.58 0.76
N VAL A 514 11.40 12.39 1.79
CA VAL A 514 11.56 13.12 3.07
C VAL A 514 12.89 12.82 3.76
N SER A 515 13.42 11.61 3.62
CA SER A 515 14.74 11.24 4.14
C SER A 515 15.88 11.95 3.42
N ASP A 516 15.78 12.15 2.11
CA ASP A 516 16.77 12.91 1.35
C ASP A 516 16.76 14.40 1.69
N ILE A 517 15.58 14.97 1.89
CA ILE A 517 15.40 16.35 2.36
C ILE A 517 16.04 16.54 3.74
N TYR A 518 15.76 15.62 4.67
CA TYR A 518 16.34 15.65 6.01
C TYR A 518 17.88 15.54 5.97
N LEU A 519 18.44 14.64 5.15
CA LEU A 519 19.89 14.54 4.98
C LEU A 519 20.50 15.83 4.41
N GLN A 520 19.86 16.49 3.44
CA GLN A 520 20.38 17.75 2.88
C GLN A 520 20.46 18.87 3.91
N SER A 521 19.52 18.93 4.85
CA SER A 521 19.56 19.92 5.93
C SER A 521 20.77 19.79 6.87
N TYR A 522 21.45 18.63 6.92
CA TYR A 522 22.67 18.46 7.72
C TYR A 522 23.95 18.80 6.96
N VAL A 523 23.95 18.67 5.64
CA VAL A 523 25.13 18.93 4.80
C VAL A 523 25.51 20.42 4.83
N HIS A 524 24.54 21.31 5.08
CA HIS A 524 24.72 22.76 5.06
C HIS A 524 24.80 23.41 6.45
N ALA A 525 24.67 22.64 7.54
CA ALA A 525 24.82 23.16 8.90
C ALA A 525 26.29 23.47 9.22
N ASP A 526 26.64 24.76 9.24
CA ASP A 526 28.00 25.25 9.49
C ASP A 526 28.37 25.10 10.98
N HIS A 527 28.99 23.99 11.36
CA HIS A 527 29.56 23.69 12.69
C HIS A 527 28.69 24.03 13.93
N SER A 528 27.39 24.30 13.76
CA SER A 528 26.46 24.63 14.82
C SER A 528 26.01 23.37 15.55
N THR A 529 25.81 23.49 16.86
CA THR A 529 25.24 22.42 17.70
C THR A 529 23.77 22.13 17.39
N ARG A 530 23.12 22.99 16.59
CA ARG A 530 21.72 22.88 16.15
C ARG A 530 21.66 22.67 14.64
N GLY A 531 20.93 21.65 14.18
CA GLY A 531 20.80 21.34 12.75
C GLY A 531 19.87 22.31 12.02
N GLU A 532 20.09 22.53 10.72
CA GLU A 532 19.25 23.40 9.89
C GLU A 532 17.78 22.95 9.89
N ALA A 533 17.52 21.63 9.90
CA ALA A 533 16.18 21.06 10.04
C ALA A 533 15.43 21.57 11.28
N ASP A 534 16.10 21.59 12.44
CA ASP A 534 15.47 22.03 13.69
C ASP A 534 15.10 23.52 13.61
N SER A 535 15.97 24.34 13.00
CA SER A 535 15.70 25.77 12.82
C SER A 535 14.55 26.05 11.83
N ILE A 536 14.48 25.29 10.73
CA ILE A 536 13.37 25.39 9.78
C ILE A 536 12.07 24.97 10.47
N GLU A 537 12.08 23.83 11.16
CA GLU A 537 10.92 23.26 11.83
C GLU A 537 10.35 24.17 12.94
N GLU A 538 11.20 24.76 13.77
CA GLU A 538 10.74 25.68 14.81
C GLU A 538 10.13 26.96 14.25
N ARG A 539 10.67 27.48 13.14
CA ARG A 539 10.05 28.61 12.45
C ARG A 539 8.68 28.24 11.88
N THR A 540 8.53 27.01 11.37
CA THR A 540 7.23 26.47 10.96
C THR A 540 6.24 26.46 12.11
N TRP A 541 6.64 25.93 13.27
CA TRP A 541 5.81 25.87 14.48
C TRP A 541 5.45 27.27 15.02
N ALA A 542 6.38 28.22 14.93
CA ALA A 542 6.18 29.62 15.31
C ALA A 542 5.29 30.41 14.33
N GLY A 543 4.79 29.79 13.25
CA GLY A 543 3.89 30.42 12.29
C GLY A 543 4.58 31.23 11.21
N ALA A 544 5.90 31.06 11.01
CA ALA A 544 6.58 31.66 9.88
C ALA A 544 6.11 31.02 8.57
N ASN A 545 5.92 31.83 7.52
CA ASN A 545 5.64 31.33 6.19
C ASN A 545 6.95 30.94 5.48
N ASN A 546 7.50 29.77 5.84
CA ASN A 546 8.83 29.31 5.45
C ASN A 546 8.82 28.14 4.46
N LEU A 547 7.75 27.97 3.67
CA LEU A 547 7.67 26.94 2.62
C LEU A 547 8.85 26.98 1.64
N SER A 548 9.40 28.17 1.38
CA SER A 548 10.57 28.35 0.50
C SER A 548 11.81 27.62 1.00
N ASP A 549 11.96 27.41 2.31
CA ASP A 549 13.12 26.70 2.86
C ASP A 549 13.03 25.21 2.56
N TYR A 550 11.82 24.64 2.63
CA TYR A 550 11.57 23.26 2.21
C TYR A 550 11.75 23.08 0.70
N ASP A 551 11.26 24.05 -0.09
CA ASP A 551 11.46 24.04 -1.55
C ASP A 551 12.94 24.09 -1.92
N MET A 552 13.73 24.91 -1.23
CA MET A 552 15.18 24.99 -1.40
C MET A 552 15.86 23.66 -1.09
N LEU A 553 15.45 22.96 -0.03
CA LEU A 553 15.98 21.62 0.27
C LEU A 553 15.61 20.62 -0.84
N ILE A 554 14.39 20.68 -1.40
CA ILE A 554 13.99 19.84 -2.54
C ILE A 554 14.87 20.15 -3.77
N ASP A 555 15.14 21.43 -4.05
CA ASP A 555 16.02 21.84 -5.14
C ASP A 555 17.47 21.38 -4.92
N GLN A 556 17.96 21.40 -3.69
CA GLN A 556 19.27 20.86 -3.32
C GLN A 556 19.34 19.34 -3.48
N VAL A 557 18.28 18.59 -3.15
CA VAL A 557 18.19 17.15 -3.43
C VAL A 557 18.32 16.90 -4.94
N ALA A 558 17.60 17.67 -5.75
CA ALA A 558 17.69 17.57 -7.21
C ALA A 558 19.11 17.91 -7.72
N ALA A 559 19.71 19.00 -7.22
CA ALA A 559 21.07 19.42 -7.58
C ALA A 559 22.14 18.39 -7.18
N ALA A 560 21.89 17.63 -6.12
CA ALA A 560 22.74 16.51 -5.69
C ALA A 560 22.55 15.23 -6.53
N ASN A 561 21.78 15.27 -7.62
CA ASN A 561 21.43 14.13 -8.48
C ASN A 561 20.75 12.97 -7.71
N LYS A 562 20.08 13.27 -6.61
CA LYS A 562 19.24 12.31 -5.90
C LYS A 562 17.88 12.16 -6.58
N PRO A 563 17.16 11.04 -6.36
CA PRO A 563 15.85 10.84 -6.97
C PRO A 563 14.86 11.96 -6.65
N VAL A 564 14.26 12.53 -7.69
CA VAL A 564 13.15 13.50 -7.61
C VAL A 564 12.08 13.14 -8.63
N LEU A 565 10.83 13.43 -8.29
CA LEU A 565 9.68 13.28 -9.19
C LEU A 565 9.31 14.66 -9.72
N ASN A 566 9.22 14.82 -11.04
CA ASN A 566 8.78 16.07 -11.64
C ASN A 566 7.35 15.92 -12.16
N PHE A 567 6.54 16.94 -11.92
CA PHE A 567 5.14 16.99 -12.33
C PHE A 567 4.99 17.92 -13.55
N PRO A 568 4.12 17.58 -14.52
CA PRO A 568 3.85 18.45 -15.65
C PRO A 568 3.21 19.77 -15.19
N ALA A 569 3.81 20.90 -15.56
CA ALA A 569 3.27 22.21 -15.26
C ALA A 569 1.90 22.42 -15.92
N GLY A 570 0.94 22.96 -15.16
CA GLY A 570 -0.40 23.30 -15.67
C GLY A 570 -1.31 22.12 -16.00
N LYS A 571 -0.88 20.88 -15.73
CA LYS A 571 -1.70 19.68 -15.90
C LYS A 571 -2.11 19.11 -14.54
N GLU A 572 -3.28 18.50 -14.50
CA GLU A 572 -3.66 17.68 -13.34
C GLU A 572 -2.84 16.41 -13.30
N VAL A 573 -2.52 15.99 -12.08
CA VAL A 573 -1.74 14.78 -11.81
C VAL A 573 -2.56 13.89 -10.89
N PHE A 574 -2.78 12.66 -11.34
CA PHE A 574 -3.50 11.63 -10.61
C PHE A 574 -2.57 10.51 -10.17
N SER A 575 -3.06 9.68 -9.25
CA SER A 575 -2.36 8.54 -8.72
C SER A 575 -1.76 7.62 -9.79
N ASN A 576 -2.47 7.35 -10.88
CA ASN A 576 -1.99 6.43 -11.92
C ASN A 576 -0.91 7.05 -12.84
N ASP A 577 -0.78 8.37 -12.86
CA ASP A 577 0.22 9.07 -13.67
C ASP A 577 1.62 8.98 -13.06
N MET A 578 1.70 8.52 -11.81
CA MET A 578 2.92 8.51 -11.05
C MET A 578 3.84 7.38 -11.47
N VAL A 579 5.01 7.76 -11.99
CA VAL A 579 6.09 6.85 -12.33
C VAL A 579 7.25 7.13 -11.40
N PHE A 580 7.53 6.20 -10.50
CA PHE A 580 8.78 6.20 -9.76
C PHE A 580 9.86 5.68 -10.70
N THR A 581 10.85 6.52 -11.01
CA THR A 581 12.06 6.03 -11.64
C THR A 581 12.63 4.93 -10.73
N PRO A 582 12.92 3.73 -11.25
CA PRO A 582 13.74 2.79 -10.49
C PRO A 582 15.01 3.55 -10.10
N ASP A 583 15.43 3.42 -8.83
CA ASP A 583 16.71 3.96 -8.39
C ASP A 583 17.74 3.59 -9.47
N LEU A 584 18.47 4.57 -10.02
CA LEU A 584 19.29 4.47 -11.23
C LEU A 584 20.43 3.44 -11.08
N ILE A 585 20.06 2.16 -11.03
CA ILE A 585 20.85 0.94 -11.19
C ILE A 585 19.88 -0.13 -11.71
N THR A 586 19.19 0.13 -12.81
CA THR A 586 18.58 -0.94 -13.62
C THR A 586 18.47 -0.51 -15.07
N PRO A 587 19.38 -0.93 -15.98
CA PRO A 587 19.17 -0.74 -17.41
C PRO A 587 18.05 -1.66 -17.90
N THR A 588 17.06 -1.07 -18.54
CA THR A 588 15.93 -1.69 -19.23
C THR A 588 16.45 -2.54 -20.39
N THR A 589 16.19 -3.85 -20.39
CA THR A 589 16.36 -4.68 -21.60
C THR A 589 15.08 -4.64 -22.43
N ALA A 590 15.25 -4.28 -23.70
CA ALA A 590 14.39 -4.72 -24.80
C ALA A 590 14.55 -6.22 -25.06
#